data_AF-A0A2E2NB99-F1
#
_entry.id   AF-A0A2E2NB99-F1
#
_cell.length_a   1.000
_cell.length_b   1.000
_cell.length_c   1.000
_cell.angle_alpha   90.00
_cell.angle_beta   90.00
_cell.angle_gamma   90.00
#
_symmetry.space_group_name_H-M   'P 1'
#
loop_
_entity.id
_entity.type
_entity.pdbx_description
1 polymer ?
#
loop_
_entity_poly.entity_id
_entity_poly.type
_entity_poly.pdbx_seq_one_letter_code
_entity_poly.pdbx_strand_id
1 'polypeptide(L)'
;MLLLRPQLVTFDGVEWRSVEKVVIERRAAKTVEAWSDGGPHVVFVDVPEQKVVVRVTQELACEDLDEPKPGELGELRFETALNGSSAGRTAVVVTGVVVGVSYGVSRGGVSTRVVELVAVSGDGVGVFR
;
A
#
# COMPACT_ATOMS: atom_id res chain seq x y z
N MET A 1 -6.53 -2.63 -8.20
CA MET A 1 -6.52 -2.61 -6.73
C MET A 1 -6.42 -4.04 -6.26
N LEU A 2 -5.53 -4.34 -5.32
CA LEU A 2 -5.38 -5.65 -4.69
C LEU A 2 -5.57 -5.48 -3.18
N LEU A 3 -6.45 -6.28 -2.58
CA LEU A 3 -6.73 -6.26 -1.15
C LEU A 3 -6.31 -7.60 -0.56
N LEU A 4 -5.45 -7.54 0.45
CA LEU A 4 -4.82 -8.68 1.08
C LEU A 4 -5.06 -8.59 2.59
N ARG A 5 -5.08 -9.72 3.30
CA ARG A 5 -5.32 -9.78 4.75
C ARG A 5 -4.22 -10.55 5.47
N PRO A 6 -2.96 -10.12 5.37
CA PRO A 6 -1.89 -10.71 6.18
C PRO A 6 -2.14 -10.39 7.64
N GLN A 7 -1.83 -11.33 8.55
CA GLN A 7 -1.91 -11.08 10.00
C GLN A 7 -0.66 -10.38 10.55
N LEU A 8 0.45 -10.49 9.81
CA LEU A 8 1.76 -9.96 10.15
C LEU A 8 2.34 -9.29 8.91
N VAL A 9 2.88 -8.10 9.11
CA VAL A 9 3.69 -7.37 8.14
C VAL A 9 4.99 -7.00 8.81
N THR A 10 6.10 -7.00 8.09
CA THR A 10 7.38 -6.49 8.58
C THR A 10 7.75 -5.26 7.75
N PHE A 11 8.14 -4.17 8.39
CA PHE A 11 8.67 -2.97 7.74
C PHE A 11 10.05 -2.65 8.30
N ASP A 12 11.07 -2.70 7.44
CA ASP A 12 12.48 -2.47 7.81
C ASP A 12 12.93 -3.27 9.06
N GLY A 13 12.46 -4.52 9.15
CA GLY A 13 12.75 -5.41 10.29
C GLY A 13 11.84 -5.25 11.51
N VAL A 14 11.00 -4.22 11.56
CA VAL A 14 9.98 -4.02 12.60
C VAL A 14 8.72 -4.80 12.27
N GLU A 15 8.24 -5.61 13.21
CA GLU A 15 7.01 -6.39 13.04
C GLU A 15 5.75 -5.58 13.41
N TRP A 16 4.79 -5.55 12.48
CA TRP A 16 3.44 -5.04 12.71
C TRP A 16 2.46 -6.22 12.75
N ARG A 17 1.96 -6.49 13.95
CA ARG A 17 0.99 -7.56 14.22
C ARG A 17 -0.43 -7.02 14.15
N SER A 18 -1.43 -7.91 14.10
CA SER A 18 -2.85 -7.51 14.05
C SER A 18 -3.16 -6.62 12.83
N VAL A 19 -2.51 -6.93 11.70
CA VAL A 19 -2.79 -6.26 10.44
C VAL A 19 -4.15 -6.73 9.94
N GLU A 20 -5.08 -5.80 9.79
CA GLU A 20 -6.43 -6.08 9.32
C GLU A 20 -6.42 -6.32 7.80
N LYS A 21 -5.72 -5.42 7.08
CA LYS A 21 -5.62 -5.47 5.62
C LYS A 21 -4.42 -4.69 5.10
N VAL A 22 -3.93 -5.14 3.96
CA VAL A 22 -3.00 -4.42 3.10
C VAL A 22 -3.68 -4.17 1.75
N VAL A 23 -3.76 -2.91 1.35
CA VAL A 23 -4.34 -2.50 0.06
C VAL A 23 -3.23 -1.97 -0.83
N ILE A 24 -3.10 -2.55 -2.02
CA ILE A 24 -2.15 -2.13 -3.04
C ILE A 24 -2.93 -1.53 -4.21
N GLU A 25 -2.63 -0.28 -4.52
CA GLU A 25 -3.26 0.46 -5.60
C GLU A 25 -2.22 1.03 -6.54
N ARG A 26 -2.49 0.95 -7.85
CA ARG A 26 -1.74 1.71 -8.84
C ARG A 26 -2.59 2.91 -9.24
N ARG A 27 -2.02 4.10 -9.18
CA ARG A 27 -2.69 5.35 -9.52
C ARG A 27 -1.89 6.10 -10.57
N ALA A 28 -2.59 6.81 -11.46
CA ALA A 28 -1.97 7.82 -12.31
C ALA A 28 -1.35 8.90 -11.41
N ALA A 29 -0.06 9.15 -11.60
CA ALA A 29 0.60 10.32 -11.04
C ALA A 29 0.49 11.50 -12.01
N LYS A 30 0.49 11.21 -13.31
CA LYS A 30 0.34 12.19 -14.39
C LYS A 30 -0.46 11.58 -15.53
N THR A 31 -1.46 12.31 -16.00
CA THR A 31 -2.27 11.95 -17.17
C THR A 31 -1.97 12.93 -18.30
N VAL A 32 -1.83 12.42 -19.51
CA VAL A 32 -1.71 13.20 -20.74
C VAL A 32 -2.96 12.95 -21.55
N GLU A 33 -3.68 14.01 -21.92
CA GLU A 33 -4.92 13.92 -22.68
C GLU A 33 -4.83 14.83 -23.91
N ALA A 34 -5.35 14.35 -25.05
CA ALA A 34 -5.56 15.18 -26.24
C ALA A 34 -7.04 15.16 -26.63
N TRP A 35 -7.56 16.32 -26.98
CA TRP A 35 -8.93 16.54 -27.37
C TRP A 35 -8.98 16.93 -28.85
N SER A 36 -9.99 16.45 -29.59
CA SER A 36 -10.22 16.92 -30.96
C SER A 36 -11.19 18.09 -30.98
N ASP A 37 -11.08 18.94 -31.98
CA ASP A 37 -12.04 20.03 -32.20
C ASP A 37 -13.42 19.53 -32.68
N GLY A 38 -13.54 18.24 -33.03
CA GLY A 38 -14.76 17.64 -33.60
C GLY A 38 -15.85 17.25 -32.60
N GLY A 39 -15.63 17.43 -31.29
CA GLY A 39 -16.63 17.10 -30.28
C GLY A 39 -16.09 17.07 -28.84
N PRO A 40 -16.96 16.81 -27.84
CA PRO A 40 -16.63 16.90 -26.42
C PRO A 40 -15.95 15.65 -25.87
N HIS A 41 -15.21 14.90 -26.70
CA HIS A 41 -14.61 13.63 -26.32
C HIS A 41 -13.08 13.65 -26.52
N VAL A 42 -12.36 13.09 -25.54
CA VAL A 42 -10.91 12.87 -25.59
C VAL A 42 -10.59 11.91 -26.73
N VAL A 43 -9.59 12.22 -27.55
CA VAL A 43 -9.12 11.35 -28.65
C VAL A 43 -7.85 10.59 -28.30
N PHE A 44 -7.12 11.02 -27.27
CA PHE A 44 -5.95 10.33 -26.77
C PHE A 44 -5.85 10.50 -25.26
N VAL A 45 -5.55 9.42 -24.55
CA VAL A 45 -5.24 9.45 -23.11
C VAL A 45 -4.08 8.50 -22.83
N ASP A 46 -3.10 8.97 -22.07
CA ASP A 46 -1.97 8.19 -21.60
C ASP A 46 -1.61 8.55 -20.15
N VAL A 47 -0.94 7.63 -19.46
CA VAL A 47 -0.51 7.78 -18.06
C VAL A 47 0.98 7.44 -17.98
N PRO A 48 1.86 8.39 -18.38
CA PRO A 48 3.30 8.14 -18.45
C PRO A 48 3.92 7.90 -17.07
N GLU A 49 3.32 8.44 -16.01
CA GLU A 49 3.83 8.32 -14.65
C GLU A 49 2.75 7.67 -13.78
N GLN A 50 3.10 6.54 -13.18
CA GLN A 50 2.23 5.79 -12.28
C GLN A 50 2.90 5.69 -10.91
N LYS A 51 2.10 5.78 -9.85
CA LYS A 51 2.56 5.50 -8.49
C LYS A 51 1.84 4.28 -7.95
N VAL A 52 2.58 3.47 -7.20
CA VAL A 52 2.02 2.36 -6.44
C VAL A 52 1.90 2.81 -4.99
N VAL A 53 0.67 2.82 -4.49
CA VAL A 53 0.34 3.18 -3.12
C VAL A 53 0.01 1.90 -2.38
N VAL A 54 0.66 1.69 -1.24
CA VAL A 54 0.40 0.58 -0.33
C VAL A 54 -0.17 1.15 0.95
N ARG A 55 -1.30 0.63 1.42
CA ARG A 55 -1.94 1.04 2.67
C ARG A 55 -2.04 -0.15 3.59
N VAL A 56 -1.43 -0.04 4.76
CA VAL A 56 -1.50 -1.04 5.81
C VAL A 56 -2.45 -0.52 6.88
N THR A 57 -3.55 -1.24 7.10
CA THR A 57 -4.48 -0.98 8.21
C THR A 57 -4.20 -1.98 9.31
N GLN A 58 -3.89 -1.48 10.49
CA GLN A 58 -3.54 -2.26 11.66
C GLN A 58 -4.46 -1.89 12.82
N GLU A 59 -4.91 -2.88 13.57
CA GLU A 59 -5.54 -2.68 14.87
C GLU A 59 -4.44 -2.51 15.93
N LEU A 60 -4.49 -1.42 16.69
CA LEU A 60 -3.49 -1.12 17.72
C LEU A 60 -3.84 -1.81 19.03
N ALA A 61 -2.89 -2.57 19.57
CA ALA A 61 -2.91 -2.95 20.97
C ALA A 61 -2.30 -1.83 21.84
N CYS A 62 -2.58 -1.84 23.15
CA CYS A 62 -2.09 -0.85 24.12
C CYS A 62 -0.55 -0.75 24.18
N GLU A 63 0.17 -1.74 23.64
CA GLU A 63 1.63 -1.89 23.75
C GLU A 63 2.38 -1.64 22.42
N ASP A 64 1.69 -1.30 21.32
CA ASP A 64 2.32 -1.04 20.03
C ASP A 64 2.95 0.36 19.98
N LEU A 65 4.21 0.46 20.41
CA LEU A 65 4.99 1.71 20.44
C LEU A 65 5.84 1.95 19.18
N ASP A 66 6.01 0.96 18.33
CA ASP A 66 6.80 1.08 17.10
C ASP A 66 5.96 1.71 15.99
N GLU A 67 6.08 3.04 15.88
CA GLU A 67 5.41 3.86 14.88
C GLU A 67 6.36 4.25 13.74
N PRO A 68 6.06 3.89 12.47
CA PRO A 68 6.82 4.38 11.33
C PRO A 68 6.60 5.87 11.14
N LYS A 69 7.63 6.60 10.72
CA LYS A 69 7.54 8.05 10.51
C LYS A 69 7.35 8.40 9.05
N PRO A 70 6.55 9.43 8.70
CA PRO A 70 6.54 9.97 7.36
C PRO A 70 7.96 10.37 6.90
N GLY A 71 8.34 9.94 5.69
CA GLY A 71 9.68 10.08 5.12
C GLY A 71 10.58 8.87 5.34
N GLU A 72 10.18 7.90 6.16
CA GLU A 72 10.96 6.68 6.40
C GLU A 72 10.91 5.76 5.17
N LEU A 73 12.10 5.40 4.66
CA LEU A 73 12.29 4.43 3.58
C LEU A 73 12.56 3.07 4.20
N GLY A 74 11.80 2.05 3.78
CA GLY A 74 11.98 0.70 4.29
C GLY A 74 11.44 -0.35 3.35
N GLU A 75 11.75 -1.60 3.66
CA GLU A 75 11.21 -2.74 2.95
C GLU A 75 10.02 -3.33 3.70
N LEU A 76 8.87 -3.34 3.04
CA LEU A 76 7.63 -3.95 3.50
C LEU A 76 7.56 -5.40 3.00
N ARG A 77 7.42 -6.34 3.93
CA ARG A 77 7.29 -7.78 3.65
C ARG A 77 6.06 -8.35 4.32
N PHE A 78 5.32 -9.19 3.62
CA PHE A 78 4.23 -9.97 4.22
C PHE A 78 3.89 -11.20 3.40
N GLU A 79 3.26 -12.18 4.03
CA GLU A 79 2.73 -13.37 3.36
C GLU A 79 1.21 -13.26 3.22
N THR A 80 0.69 -13.61 2.06
CA THR A 80 -0.75 -13.69 1.83
C THR A 80 -1.11 -14.99 1.14
N ALA A 81 -2.27 -15.55 1.46
CA ALA A 81 -2.91 -16.61 0.69
C ALA A 81 -4.19 -16.05 0.07
N LEU A 82 -4.35 -16.16 -1.25
CA LEU A 82 -5.51 -15.62 -1.97
C LEU A 82 -6.85 -16.21 -1.49
N ASN A 83 -6.85 -17.44 -0.97
CA ASN A 83 -8.07 -18.21 -0.69
C ASN A 83 -8.19 -18.73 0.76
N GLY A 84 -7.35 -18.26 1.69
CA GLY A 84 -7.35 -18.75 3.08
C GLY A 84 -6.93 -20.22 3.27
N SER A 85 -6.67 -20.96 2.19
CA SER A 85 -6.06 -22.28 2.23
C SER A 85 -4.54 -22.17 2.30
N SER A 86 -3.90 -23.04 3.08
CA SER A 86 -2.44 -23.08 3.23
C SER A 86 -1.68 -23.48 1.94
N ALA A 87 -2.41 -23.93 0.92
CA ALA A 87 -1.85 -24.32 -0.37
C ALA A 87 -1.77 -23.11 -1.32
N GLY A 88 -0.70 -22.32 -1.19
CA GLY A 88 -0.43 -21.19 -2.10
C GLY A 88 -0.21 -19.85 -1.39
N ARG A 89 0.66 -19.82 -0.36
CA ARG A 89 1.13 -18.55 0.20
C ARG A 89 2.10 -17.90 -0.77
N THR A 90 1.87 -16.64 -1.06
CA THR A 90 2.79 -15.79 -1.83
C THR A 90 3.38 -14.78 -0.86
N ALA A 91 4.71 -14.77 -0.77
CA ALA A 91 5.44 -13.69 -0.13
C ALA A 91 5.39 -12.47 -1.06
N VAL A 92 5.11 -11.30 -0.49
CA VAL A 92 5.12 -10.02 -1.21
C VAL A 92 6.18 -9.17 -0.56
N VAL A 93 7.14 -8.70 -1.36
CA VAL A 93 8.18 -7.78 -0.91
C VAL A 93 8.12 -6.50 -1.73
N VAL A 94 8.12 -5.36 -1.05
CA VAL A 94 8.08 -4.04 -1.67
C VAL A 94 8.90 -3.03 -0.88
N THR A 95 9.79 -2.32 -1.54
CA THR A 95 10.47 -1.15 -0.96
C THR A 95 9.58 0.08 -1.11
N GLY A 96 9.42 0.89 -0.08
CA GLY A 96 8.58 2.07 -0.13
C GLY A 96 8.91 3.11 0.93
N VAL A 97 8.46 4.34 0.67
CA VAL A 97 8.56 5.46 1.60
C VAL A 97 7.22 5.66 2.27
N VAL A 98 7.19 5.77 3.59
CA VAL A 98 6.01 6.14 4.36
C VAL A 98 5.66 7.59 4.04
N VAL A 99 4.48 7.84 3.49
CA VAL A 99 4.01 9.19 3.12
C VAL A 99 2.98 9.74 4.09
N GLY A 100 2.37 8.88 4.89
CA GLY A 100 1.39 9.29 5.89
C GLY A 100 1.10 8.19 6.89
N VAL A 101 0.81 8.61 8.12
CA VAL A 101 0.28 7.76 9.17
C VAL A 101 -0.96 8.47 9.72
N SER A 102 -2.06 7.74 9.81
CA SER A 102 -3.32 8.28 10.30
C SER A 102 -3.96 7.31 11.29
N TYR A 103 -4.70 7.87 12.23
CA TYR A 103 -5.32 7.15 13.33
C TYR A 103 -6.84 7.30 13.27
N GLY A 104 -7.54 6.19 13.43
CA GLY A 104 -8.98 6.15 13.59
C GLY A 104 -9.33 5.53 14.93
N VAL A 105 -10.41 6.02 15.56
CA VAL A 105 -11.02 5.34 16.70
C VAL A 105 -12.42 4.97 16.29
N SER A 106 -12.72 3.67 16.33
CA SER A 106 -14.07 3.19 16.06
C SER A 106 -14.96 3.36 17.30
N ARG A 107 -16.29 3.34 17.11
CA ARG A 107 -17.26 3.45 18.23
C ARG A 107 -17.13 2.34 19.28
N GLY A 108 -16.40 1.26 18.99
CA GLY A 108 -16.11 0.16 19.92
C GLY A 108 -14.83 0.34 20.74
N GLY A 109 -14.16 1.50 20.65
CA GLY A 109 -12.88 1.75 21.35
C GLY A 109 -11.66 1.10 20.70
N VAL A 110 -11.86 0.33 19.63
CA VAL A 110 -10.76 -0.21 18.81
C VAL A 110 -10.10 0.94 18.06
N SER A 111 -8.81 1.12 18.32
CA SER A 111 -7.96 2.10 17.66
C SER A 111 -7.30 1.47 16.44
N THR A 112 -7.40 2.13 15.30
CA THR A 112 -6.81 1.67 14.04
C THR A 112 -5.75 2.64 13.58
N ARG A 113 -4.63 2.10 13.09
CA ARG A 113 -3.56 2.83 12.43
C ARG A 113 -3.61 2.50 10.94
N VAL A 114 -3.57 3.54 10.11
CA VAL A 114 -3.43 3.40 8.65
C VAL A 114 -2.11 4.04 8.24
N VAL A 115 -1.17 3.20 7.82
CA VAL A 115 0.13 3.59 7.27
C VAL A 115 0.03 3.58 5.75
N GLU A 116 0.30 4.72 5.12
CA GLU A 116 0.34 4.86 3.66
C GLU A 116 1.80 4.94 3.20
N LEU A 117 2.15 4.06 2.27
CA LEU A 117 3.46 3.99 1.65
C LEU A 117 3.35 4.25 0.14
N VAL A 118 4.32 4.93 -0.43
CA VAL A 118 4.54 4.96 -1.87
C VAL A 118 5.70 4.04 -2.19
N ALA A 119 5.41 3.02 -2.99
CA ALA A 119 6.38 2.02 -3.34
C ALA A 119 7.38 2.57 -4.37
N VAL A 120 8.66 2.23 -4.19
CA VAL A 120 9.79 2.72 -5.00
C VAL A 120 10.38 1.55 -5.78
N SER A 121 10.54 1.75 -7.09
CA SER A 121 11.16 0.79 -7.98
C SER A 121 12.64 1.13 -8.16
N GLY A 122 13.52 0.16 -7.94
CA GLY A 122 14.96 0.33 -8.17
C GLY A 122 15.36 0.36 -9.65
N ASP A 123 14.53 -0.20 -10.53
CA ASP A 123 14.77 -0.32 -11.98
C ASP A 123 13.79 0.49 -12.84
N GLY A 124 12.74 1.05 -12.24
CA GLY A 124 11.66 1.74 -12.96
C GLY A 124 10.69 0.81 -13.71
N VAL A 125 10.88 -0.51 -13.63
CA VAL A 125 10.09 -1.52 -14.36
C VAL A 125 9.07 -2.21 -13.45
N GLY A 126 9.44 -2.48 -12.20
CA GLY A 126 8.58 -3.17 -11.24
C GLY A 126 8.83 -2.77 -9.79
N VAL A 127 7.79 -2.88 -8.96
CA VAL A 127 7.84 -2.46 -7.55
C VAL A 127 7.67 -3.63 -6.57
N PHE A 128 7.25 -4.79 -7.05
CA PHE A 128 7.02 -5.98 -6.24
C PHE A 128 7.93 -7.12 -6.70
N ARG A 129 8.45 -7.88 -5.75
CA ARG A 129 9.12 -9.17 -5.97
C ARG A 129 8.42 -10.27 -5.19
#